data_AF-A0A163J7H0-F1
#
_entry.id   AF-A0A163J7H0-F1
#
_cell.length_a   1.000
_cell.length_b   1.000
_cell.length_c   1.000
_cell.angle_alpha   90.00
_cell.angle_beta   90.00
_cell.angle_gamma   90.00
#
_symmetry.space_group_name_H-M   'P 1'
#
loop_
_entity.id
_entity.type
_entity.pdbx_description
1 polymer ?
#
loop_
_entity_poly.entity_id
_entity_poly.type
_entity_poly.pdbx_seq_one_letter_code
_entity_poly.pdbx_strand_id
1 'polypeptide(L)'
;MTGSVHISQHPVVATKLSQLREASQSSKATRGLVHDLATLLSYEASVDLALTHEKTLMSPYEPFQSSELKQRIALVPVLRSGLSLVDGFLAMFPEAPILHLGLYREKSKPGLAQLQKEHPEVQIYFAGVDENLDGNGFIRPGLGDIGDRLMNTAF
;
A
#
# COMPACT_ATOMS: atom_id res chain seq x y z
N MET A 1 -14.04 -18.24 2.55
CA MET A 1 -12.96 -17.27 2.29
C MET A 1 -13.37 -15.97 2.96
N THR A 2 -13.18 -15.90 4.28
CA THR A 2 -13.58 -14.78 5.14
C THR A 2 -12.29 -14.33 5.80
N GLY A 3 -11.60 -13.37 5.21
CA GLY A 3 -10.30 -12.98 5.71
C GLY A 3 -10.06 -11.53 5.39
N SER A 4 -9.68 -10.77 6.41
CA SER A 4 -9.22 -9.39 6.31
C SER A 4 -7.89 -9.23 5.56
N VAL A 5 -7.51 -10.23 4.75
CA VAL A 5 -6.27 -10.27 3.98
C VAL A 5 -6.63 -10.47 2.52
N HIS A 6 -6.18 -9.51 1.72
CA HIS A 6 -6.43 -9.41 0.29
C HIS A 6 -5.08 -9.47 -0.42
N ILE A 7 -4.92 -10.43 -1.32
CA ILE A 7 -3.72 -10.55 -2.15
C ILE A 7 -4.16 -10.21 -3.57
N SER A 8 -3.55 -9.18 -4.16
CA SER A 8 -3.87 -8.77 -5.52
C SER A 8 -3.64 -9.93 -6.49
N GLN A 9 -4.65 -10.19 -7.33
CA GLN A 9 -4.59 -11.15 -8.42
C GLN A 9 -4.33 -10.46 -9.77
N HIS A 10 -4.05 -9.15 -9.77
CA HIS A 10 -3.95 -8.37 -10.99
C HIS A 10 -2.59 -8.61 -11.69
N PRO A 11 -2.57 -8.95 -12.99
CA PRO A 11 -1.33 -9.31 -13.69
C PRO A 11 -0.30 -8.18 -13.76
N VAL A 12 -0.75 -6.92 -13.81
CA VAL A 12 0.16 -5.75 -13.75
C VAL A 12 0.82 -5.62 -12.37
N VAL A 13 0.09 -5.92 -11.29
CA VAL A 13 0.65 -5.90 -9.93
C VAL A 13 1.71 -6.99 -9.80
N ALA A 14 1.40 -8.21 -10.25
CA ALA A 14 2.37 -9.32 -10.25
C ALA A 14 3.63 -9.00 -11.07
N THR A 15 3.46 -8.39 -12.25
CA THR A 15 4.59 -8.00 -13.12
C THR A 15 5.46 -6.92 -12.47
N LYS A 16 4.85 -5.86 -11.92
CA LYS A 16 5.57 -4.78 -11.24
C LYS A 16 6.24 -5.26 -9.95
N LEU A 17 5.60 -6.16 -9.20
CA LEU A 17 6.22 -6.81 -8.05
C LEU A 17 7.45 -7.63 -8.47
N SER A 18 7.38 -8.34 -9.60
CA SER A 18 8.51 -9.10 -10.12
C SER A 18 9.68 -8.19 -10.51
N GLN A 19 9.39 -7.06 -11.16
CA GLN A 19 10.39 -6.01 -11.43
C GLN A 19 10.96 -5.46 -10.12
N LEU A 20 10.12 -5.20 -9.12
CA LEU A 20 10.57 -4.72 -7.82
C LEU A 20 11.45 -5.76 -7.11
N ARG A 21 11.22 -7.06 -7.29
CA ARG A 21 12.08 -8.13 -6.74
C ARG A 21 13.47 -8.19 -7.39
N GLU A 22 13.60 -7.71 -8.61
CA GLU A 22 14.87 -7.77 -9.34
C GLU A 22 15.96 -6.93 -8.63
N ALA A 23 17.04 -7.61 -8.22
CA ALA A 23 18.10 -7.01 -7.41
C ALA A 23 18.92 -5.94 -8.15
N SER A 24 18.96 -5.98 -9.49
CA SER A 24 19.69 -5.02 -10.33
C SER A 24 18.99 -3.67 -10.50
N GLN A 25 17.75 -3.53 -10.02
CA GLN A 25 16.99 -2.29 -10.14
C GLN A 25 17.66 -1.13 -9.40
N SER A 26 17.82 -0.01 -10.10
CA SER A 26 18.30 1.23 -9.50
C SER A 26 17.32 1.76 -8.44
N SER A 27 17.80 2.58 -7.51
CA SER A 27 16.91 3.25 -6.54
C SER A 27 15.86 4.15 -7.18
N LYS A 28 16.17 4.76 -8.34
CA LYS A 28 15.20 5.54 -9.11
C LYS A 28 14.06 4.65 -9.61
N ALA A 29 14.39 3.51 -10.22
CA ALA A 29 13.39 2.57 -10.70
C ALA A 29 12.58 1.95 -9.55
N THR A 30 13.25 1.60 -8.44
CA THR A 30 12.61 1.09 -7.22
C THR A 30 11.55 2.07 -6.70
N ARG A 31 11.88 3.36 -6.59
CA ARG A 31 10.90 4.39 -6.16
C ARG A 31 9.69 4.48 -7.10
N GLY A 32 9.92 4.43 -8.41
CA GLY A 32 8.84 4.42 -9.40
C GLY A 32 7.94 3.19 -9.27
N LEU A 33 8.52 2.00 -9.12
CA LEU A 33 7.76 0.75 -8.94
C LEU A 33 6.95 0.74 -7.66
N VAL A 34 7.51 1.25 -6.56
CA VAL A 34 6.81 1.36 -5.27
C VAL A 34 5.64 2.35 -5.37
N HIS A 35 5.84 3.49 -6.04
CA HIS A 35 4.76 4.43 -6.33
C HIS A 35 3.64 3.76 -7.13
N ASP A 36 3.96 3.10 -8.24
CA ASP A 36 2.96 2.43 -9.08
C ASP A 36 2.19 1.36 -8.31
N LEU A 37 2.88 0.52 -7.53
CA LEU A 37 2.25 -0.51 -6.72
C LEU A 37 1.35 0.08 -5.63
N ALA A 38 1.77 1.18 -5.00
CA ALA A 38 0.95 1.89 -4.01
C ALA A 38 -0.33 2.46 -4.64
N THR A 39 -0.24 3.02 -5.85
CA THR A 39 -1.41 3.51 -6.59
C THR A 39 -2.38 2.37 -6.93
N LEU A 40 -1.86 1.23 -7.41
CA LEU A 40 -2.70 0.08 -7.76
C LEU A 40 -3.36 -0.56 -6.52
N LEU A 41 -2.61 -0.72 -5.44
CA LEU A 41 -3.14 -1.26 -4.19
C LEU A 41 -4.13 -0.30 -3.53
N SER A 42 -3.93 1.01 -3.62
CA SER A 42 -4.88 1.99 -3.08
C SER A 42 -6.21 1.96 -3.83
N TYR A 43 -6.18 1.73 -5.15
CA TYR A 43 -7.39 1.46 -5.94
C TYR A 43 -8.11 0.19 -5.43
N GLU A 44 -7.42 -0.94 -5.31
CA GLU A 44 -8.01 -2.20 -4.81
C GLU A 44 -8.54 -2.08 -3.37
N ALA A 45 -7.82 -1.37 -2.50
CA ALA A 45 -8.18 -1.16 -1.10
C ALA A 45 -9.36 -0.21 -0.90
N SER A 46 -9.80 0.48 -1.95
CA SER A 46 -10.87 1.48 -1.90
C SER A 46 -12.20 0.99 -2.45
N VAL A 47 -12.27 -0.28 -2.88
CA VAL A 47 -13.41 -0.85 -3.60
C VAL A 47 -14.72 -0.84 -2.80
N ASP A 48 -14.65 -0.87 -1.48
CA ASP A 48 -15.79 -0.91 -0.56
C ASP A 48 -16.10 0.44 0.11
N LEU A 49 -15.42 1.52 -0.31
CA LEU A 49 -15.74 2.86 0.17
C LEU A 49 -17.15 3.27 -0.27
N ALA A 50 -17.85 3.97 0.63
CA ALA A 50 -19.24 4.33 0.42
C ALA A 50 -19.32 5.67 -0.32
N LEU A 51 -20.33 5.79 -1.18
CA LEU A 51 -20.64 7.04 -1.86
C LEU A 51 -21.74 7.81 -1.13
N THR A 52 -21.71 9.13 -1.30
CA THR A 52 -22.82 10.04 -1.01
C THR A 52 -23.16 10.86 -2.25
N HIS A 53 -24.44 11.24 -2.38
CA HIS A 53 -25.01 11.99 -3.50
C HIS A 53 -25.74 13.24 -2.98
N GLU A 54 -25.08 14.01 -2.13
CA GLU A 54 -25.70 15.14 -1.42
C GLU A 54 -25.79 16.41 -2.25
N LYS A 55 -25.02 16.54 -3.33
CA LYS A 55 -24.92 17.78 -4.11
C LYS A 55 -25.39 17.58 -5.54
N THR A 56 -26.18 18.54 -6.01
CA THR A 56 -26.47 18.70 -7.43
C THR A 56 -25.44 19.65 -8.04
N LEU A 57 -24.68 19.17 -9.03
CA LEU A 57 -23.69 19.95 -9.76
C LEU A 57 -24.17 20.22 -11.18
N MET A 58 -23.49 21.13 -11.86
CA MET A 58 -23.79 21.49 -13.25
C MET A 58 -22.68 20.96 -14.15
N SER A 59 -23.05 20.13 -15.13
CA SER A 59 -22.18 19.79 -16.25
C SER A 59 -22.26 20.89 -17.33
N PRO A 60 -21.40 20.88 -18.37
CA PRO A 60 -21.55 21.80 -19.50
C PRO A 60 -22.91 21.75 -20.22
N TYR A 61 -23.72 20.72 -19.98
CA TYR A 61 -25.00 20.50 -20.67
C TYR A 61 -26.22 20.57 -19.74
N GLU A 62 -26.13 20.02 -18.53
CA GLU A 62 -27.26 19.94 -17.58
C GLU A 62 -26.86 19.65 -16.12
N PRO A 63 -27.78 19.85 -15.15
CA PRO A 63 -27.58 19.45 -13.76
C PRO A 63 -27.52 17.92 -13.59
N PHE A 64 -26.68 17.45 -12.68
CA PHE A 64 -26.57 16.03 -12.32
C PHE A 64 -26.29 15.85 -10.82
N GLN A 65 -26.56 14.66 -10.28
CA GLN A 65 -26.20 14.31 -8.90
C GLN A 65 -24.73 13.92 -8.81
N SER A 66 -23.95 14.60 -7.98
CA SER A 66 -22.54 14.28 -7.78
C SER A 66 -22.37 12.94 -7.08
N SER A 67 -21.19 12.34 -7.23
CA SER A 67 -20.76 11.21 -6.42
C SER A 67 -19.53 11.63 -5.64
N GLU A 68 -19.62 11.58 -4.32
CA GLU A 68 -18.52 11.92 -3.42
C GLU A 68 -18.26 10.76 -2.46
N LEU A 69 -17.02 10.57 -2.03
CA LEU A 69 -16.71 9.61 -0.99
C LEU A 69 -17.34 10.07 0.33
N LYS A 70 -18.08 9.18 0.99
CA LYS A 70 -18.72 9.45 2.28
C LYS A 70 -17.69 9.53 3.41
N GLN A 71 -16.65 8.70 3.34
CA GLN A 71 -15.59 8.62 4.34
C GLN A 71 -14.49 9.65 4.07
N ARG A 72 -13.90 10.19 5.14
CA ARG A 72 -12.61 10.90 5.07
C ARG A 72 -11.47 9.90 5.25
N ILE A 73 -10.48 9.98 4.39
CA ILE A 73 -9.32 9.08 4.38
C ILE A 73 -8.13 9.82 4.98
N ALA A 74 -7.37 9.16 5.85
CA ALA A 74 -6.10 9.65 6.36
C ALA A 74 -5.01 8.60 6.06
N LEU A 75 -3.82 9.06 5.70
CA LEU A 75 -2.69 8.18 5.41
C LEU A 75 -1.74 8.15 6.60
N VAL A 76 -1.41 6.95 7.07
CA VAL A 76 -0.52 6.77 8.23
C VAL A 76 0.68 5.90 7.86
N PRO A 77 1.72 6.44 7.17
CA PRO A 77 2.91 5.67 6.87
C PRO A 77 3.67 5.27 8.15
N VAL A 78 4.06 3.99 8.23
CA VAL A 78 5.01 3.50 9.23
C VAL A 78 6.42 3.84 8.78
N LEU A 79 7.11 4.66 9.57
CA LEU A 79 8.44 5.15 9.23
C LEU A 79 9.51 4.05 9.34
N ARG A 80 10.54 4.07 8.49
CA ARG A 80 10.85 5.09 7.46
C ARG A 80 10.28 4.75 6.08
N SER A 81 10.43 3.49 5.65
CA SER A 81 10.15 3.10 4.27
C SER A 81 8.67 3.20 3.88
N GLY A 82 7.73 3.24 4.83
CA GLY A 82 6.32 3.49 4.52
C GLY A 82 6.08 4.84 3.84
N LEU A 83 6.98 5.82 4.01
CA LEU A 83 6.88 7.13 3.38
C LEU A 83 6.88 7.04 1.84
N SER A 84 7.57 6.06 1.24
CA SER A 84 7.63 5.94 -0.23
C SER A 84 6.32 5.47 -0.86
N LEU A 85 5.35 4.99 -0.06
CA LEU A 85 4.03 4.61 -0.56
C LEU A 85 3.09 5.82 -0.65
N VAL A 86 3.35 6.88 0.11
CA VAL A 86 2.42 8.00 0.32
C VAL A 86 2.06 8.68 -0.98
N ASP A 87 3.03 8.96 -1.84
CA ASP A 87 2.78 9.65 -3.12
C ASP A 87 1.84 8.84 -4.03
N GLY A 88 1.92 7.50 -4.01
CA GLY A 88 1.01 6.64 -4.78
C GLY A 88 -0.41 6.66 -4.22
N PHE A 89 -0.57 6.73 -2.90
CA PHE A 89 -1.89 6.87 -2.28
C PHE A 89 -2.48 8.27 -2.48
N LEU A 90 -1.66 9.33 -2.42
CA LEU A 90 -2.10 10.70 -2.67
C LEU A 90 -2.55 10.91 -4.12
N ALA A 91 -2.02 10.15 -5.08
CA ALA A 91 -2.52 10.18 -6.46
C ALA A 91 -4.01 9.79 -6.55
N MET A 92 -4.49 8.91 -5.64
CA MET A 92 -5.91 8.53 -5.54
C MET A 92 -6.69 9.40 -4.56
N PHE A 93 -6.06 9.82 -3.45
CA PHE A 93 -6.68 10.56 -2.36
C PHE A 93 -5.90 11.85 -2.06
N PRO A 94 -5.95 12.86 -2.94
CA PRO A 94 -5.09 14.05 -2.85
C PRO A 94 -5.32 14.89 -1.60
N GLU A 95 -6.53 14.86 -1.04
CA GLU A 95 -6.91 15.63 0.15
C GLU A 95 -6.67 14.88 1.47
N ALA A 96 -6.11 13.66 1.42
CA ALA A 96 -5.91 12.86 2.62
C ALA A 96 -4.78 13.46 3.49
N PRO A 97 -5.04 13.80 4.77
CA PRO A 97 -3.98 14.21 5.67
C PRO A 97 -2.99 13.06 5.91
N ILE A 98 -1.71 13.41 6.05
CA ILE A 98 -0.64 12.45 6.34
C ILE A 98 -0.25 12.54 7.81
N LEU A 99 -0.38 11.44 8.54
CA LEU A 99 0.02 11.29 9.94
C LEU A 99 1.21 10.35 10.02
N HIS A 100 2.28 10.69 10.75
CA HIS A 100 3.48 9.86 10.77
C HIS A 100 3.50 8.96 12.00
N LEU A 101 3.75 7.66 11.81
CA LEU A 101 3.93 6.70 12.90
C LEU A 101 5.36 6.14 12.89
N GLY A 102 6.13 6.42 13.93
CA GLY A 102 7.45 5.84 14.16
C GLY A 102 7.37 4.66 15.10
N LEU A 103 7.92 3.50 14.70
CA LEU A 103 7.99 2.30 15.53
C LEU A 103 9.43 1.81 15.63
N TYR A 104 9.80 1.27 16.79
CA TYR A 104 11.04 0.53 16.96
C TYR A 104 10.78 -0.95 16.67
N ARG A 105 11.62 -1.55 15.82
CA ARG A 105 11.54 -2.98 15.52
C ARG A 105 12.17 -3.78 16.66
N GLU A 106 11.35 -4.52 17.40
CA GLU A 106 11.83 -5.65 18.22
C GLU A 106 11.95 -6.91 17.34
N LYS A 107 12.62 -7.97 17.82
CA LYS A 107 12.94 -9.21 17.09
C LYS A 107 11.82 -9.64 16.12
N SER A 108 12.17 -9.83 14.85
CA SER A 108 11.22 -10.18 13.79
C SER A 108 10.60 -11.56 14.04
N LYS A 109 9.28 -11.61 14.18
CA LYS A 109 8.46 -12.83 14.21
C LYS A 109 7.41 -12.74 13.10
N PRO A 110 6.86 -13.88 12.63
CA PRO A 110 5.71 -13.87 11.73
C PRO A 110 4.55 -13.07 12.36
N GLY A 111 4.23 -11.90 11.78
CA GLY A 111 3.28 -10.96 12.37
C GLY A 111 1.85 -11.06 11.83
N LEU A 112 1.66 -11.60 10.62
CA LEU A 112 0.36 -11.57 9.94
C LEU A 112 -0.73 -12.33 10.71
N ALA A 113 -0.44 -13.57 11.12
CA ALA A 113 -1.39 -14.40 11.85
C ALA A 113 -1.76 -13.78 13.21
N GLN A 114 -0.81 -13.11 13.87
CA GLN A 114 -1.07 -12.42 15.13
C GLN A 114 -1.96 -11.19 14.91
N LEU A 115 -1.65 -10.36 13.91
CA LEU A 115 -2.44 -9.18 13.58
C LEU A 115 -3.88 -9.54 13.23
N GLN A 116 -4.11 -10.58 12.43
CA GLN A 116 -5.47 -11.02 12.10
C GLN A 116 -6.23 -11.54 13.32
N LYS A 117 -5.54 -12.16 14.27
CA LYS A 117 -6.16 -12.68 15.49
C LYS A 117 -6.53 -11.55 16.46
N GLU A 118 -5.67 -10.56 16.61
CA GLU A 118 -5.85 -9.43 17.53
C GLU A 118 -6.77 -8.35 16.95
N HIS A 119 -6.73 -8.15 15.63
CA HIS A 119 -7.45 -7.11 14.90
C HIS A 119 -8.13 -7.66 13.62
N PRO A 120 -9.15 -8.53 13.76
CA PRO A 120 -9.83 -9.14 12.62
C PRO A 120 -10.58 -8.13 11.73
N GLU A 121 -10.89 -6.93 12.24
CA GLU A 121 -11.52 -5.84 11.52
C GLU A 121 -10.60 -5.16 10.50
N VAL A 122 -9.28 -5.21 10.72
CA VAL A 122 -8.29 -4.48 9.91
C VAL A 122 -8.08 -5.20 8.60
N GLN A 123 -8.50 -4.57 7.50
CA GLN A 123 -8.24 -5.04 6.14
C GLN A 123 -6.78 -4.79 5.75
N ILE A 124 -6.13 -5.80 5.19
CA ILE A 124 -4.72 -5.81 4.83
C ILE A 124 -4.60 -6.19 3.36
N TYR A 125 -3.93 -5.36 2.58
CA TYR A 125 -3.76 -5.54 1.15
C TYR A 125 -2.28 -5.79 0.82
N PHE A 126 -2.03 -6.85 0.06
CA PHE A 126 -0.69 -7.26 -0.36
C PHE A 126 -0.58 -7.32 -1.89
N ALA A 127 0.53 -6.81 -2.43
CA ALA A 127 0.91 -7.10 -3.82
C ALA A 127 1.36 -8.56 -4.02
N GLY A 128 1.82 -9.21 -2.95
CA GLY A 128 2.23 -10.61 -2.95
C GLY A 128 2.61 -11.08 -1.55
N VAL A 129 2.57 -12.40 -1.35
CA VAL A 129 2.92 -13.05 -0.08
C VAL A 129 3.99 -14.09 -0.35
N ASP A 130 4.98 -14.13 0.53
CA ASP A 130 6.10 -15.07 0.50
C ASP A 130 6.01 -16.01 1.72
N GLU A 131 6.52 -17.22 1.57
CA GLU A 131 6.30 -18.30 2.56
C GLU A 131 7.25 -18.23 3.77
N ASN A 132 8.44 -17.65 3.59
CA ASN A 132 9.54 -17.84 4.54
C ASN A 132 10.18 -16.53 5.00
N LEU A 133 10.68 -16.56 6.23
CA LEU A 133 11.63 -15.58 6.78
C LEU A 133 12.99 -16.25 6.96
N ASP A 134 14.08 -15.50 6.75
CA ASP A 134 15.42 -15.95 7.14
C ASP A 134 15.68 -15.76 8.66
N GLY A 135 16.85 -16.19 9.14
CA GLY A 135 17.22 -16.06 10.56
C GLY A 135 17.35 -14.62 11.08
N ASN A 136 17.41 -13.64 10.18
CA ASN A 136 17.44 -12.20 10.48
C ASN A 136 16.05 -11.56 10.35
N GLY A 137 15.03 -12.34 9.98
CA GLY A 137 13.66 -11.87 9.83
C GLY A 137 13.36 -11.20 8.49
N PHE A 138 14.22 -11.35 7.47
CA PHE A 138 13.93 -10.91 6.12
C PHE A 138 13.06 -11.91 5.38
N ILE A 139 12.09 -11.38 4.62
CA ILE A 139 11.21 -12.17 3.76
C ILE A 139 12.02 -12.83 2.63
N ARG A 140 11.65 -14.07 2.25
CA ARG A 140 12.29 -14.87 1.20
C ARG A 140 11.27 -15.37 0.17
N PRO A 141 11.46 -15.12 -1.15
CA PRO A 141 12.58 -14.40 -1.76
C PRO A 141 12.62 -12.89 -1.43
N GLY A 142 11.48 -12.30 -1.05
CA GLY A 142 11.40 -10.93 -0.55
C GLY A 142 11.89 -9.87 -1.54
N LEU A 143 12.27 -8.71 -1.00
CA LEU A 143 12.80 -7.55 -1.74
C LEU A 143 14.17 -7.08 -1.20
N GLY A 144 14.75 -7.78 -0.22
CA GLY A 144 15.86 -7.26 0.59
C GLY A 144 15.41 -6.13 1.53
N ASP A 145 16.35 -5.28 1.95
CA ASP A 145 16.01 -4.07 2.70
C ASP A 145 15.46 -3.00 1.75
N ILE A 146 14.15 -2.78 1.82
CA ILE A 146 13.49 -1.81 0.93
C ILE A 146 13.94 -0.37 1.23
N GLY A 147 14.30 -0.04 2.47
CA GLY A 147 14.80 1.28 2.82
C GLY A 147 16.11 1.58 2.09
N ASP A 148 17.04 0.62 2.09
CA ASP A 148 18.31 0.77 1.39
C ASP A 148 18.13 0.86 -0.13
N ARG A 149 17.25 0.03 -0.70
CA ARG A 149 16.97 0.08 -2.14
C ARG A 149 16.31 1.39 -2.56
N LEU A 150 15.43 1.94 -1.73
CA LEU A 150 14.77 3.22 -1.98
C LEU A 150 15.71 4.42 -1.84
N MET A 151 16.59 4.41 -0.83
CA MET A 151 17.36 5.59 -0.43
C MET A 151 18.82 5.55 -0.90
N ASN A 152 19.25 4.44 -1.50
CA ASN A 152 20.64 4.20 -1.90
C ASN A 152 21.61 4.32 -0.70
N THR A 153 21.25 3.68 0.42
CA THR A 153 21.96 3.79 1.72
C THR A 153 22.76 2.57 2.11
N ALA A 154 22.78 1.51 1.29
CA ALA A 154 23.72 0.42 1.46
C ALA A 154 25.14 0.94 1.14
N PHE A 155 25.98 1.06 2.16
CA PHE A 155 27.41 1.37 2.04
C PHE A 155 28.23 0.09 1.81
#